data_AF-A0AAV5SIY3-F1
#
_entry.id   AF-A0AAV5SIY3-F1
#
_cell.length_a   1.000
_cell.length_b   1.000
_cell.length_c   1.000
_cell.angle_alpha   90.00
_cell.angle_beta   90.00
_cell.angle_gamma   90.00
#
_symmetry.space_group_name_H-M   'P 1'
#
loop_
_entity.id
_entity.type
_entity.pdbx_description
1 polymer ?
#
loop_
_entity_poly.entity_id
_entity_poly.type
_entity_poly.pdbx_seq_one_letter_code
_entity_poly.pdbx_strand_id
1 'polypeptide(L)'
;MQDTYRSIMDVDKKASLWLKLGSNLVAGGAAGATSLIVIYPLDFARTRLATDIGRSTEQREFTGLVDCAKKIVKSDGIAGLYRGFISSIQGIIIYRACYFGLYDTIVESVVEDKKKLNFFVAWGIGQCTVVTSGLVCYPWDTVRRRMMMQSGRTDVLYKNTFDCWKKVYVQEGGFKAFYKGALSNVFRGMGSALVLLSILRS
;
A
#
# COMPACT_ATOMS: atom_id res chain seq x y z
N MET A 1 3.20 15.69 13.32
CA MET A 1 1.84 15.08 13.36
C MET A 1 1.80 13.75 14.12
N GLN A 2 2.88 12.97 14.15
CA GLN A 2 2.98 11.74 14.97
C GLN A 2 2.94 12.04 16.48
N ASP A 3 3.53 13.16 16.90
CA ASP A 3 3.60 13.56 18.31
C ASP A 3 2.26 14.04 18.88
N THR A 4 1.40 14.64 18.05
CA THR A 4 0.07 15.12 18.47
C THR A 4 -0.87 13.95 18.80
N TYR A 5 -0.87 12.89 17.99
CA TYR A 5 -1.64 11.68 18.26
C TYR A 5 -1.09 10.85 19.44
N ARG A 6 0.24 10.86 19.64
CA ARG A 6 0.86 10.26 20.84
C ARG A 6 0.49 10.98 22.13
N SER A 7 0.21 12.29 22.09
CA SER A 7 -0.22 13.04 23.28
C SER A 7 -1.68 12.77 23.70
N ILE A 8 -2.54 12.31 22.78
CA ILE A 8 -3.95 12.01 23.07
C ILE A 8 -4.12 10.58 23.61
N MET A 9 -3.21 9.67 23.25
CA MET A 9 -3.18 8.31 23.78
C MET A 9 -2.03 8.17 24.78
N ASP A 10 -2.25 8.65 26.01
CA ASP A 10 -1.35 8.47 27.16
C ASP A 10 -1.33 6.99 27.57
N VAL A 11 -0.67 6.16 26.77
CA VAL A 11 -0.48 4.74 27.07
C VAL A 11 0.73 4.59 27.96
N ASP A 12 0.43 4.30 29.22
CA ASP A 12 1.33 4.06 30.34
C ASP A 12 2.64 3.32 29.95
N LYS A 13 3.77 3.83 30.44
CA LYS A 13 5.11 3.30 30.17
C LYS A 13 5.29 1.83 30.60
N LYS A 14 4.41 1.25 31.43
CA LYS A 14 4.38 -0.17 31.84
C LYS A 14 3.36 -1.04 31.10
N ALA A 15 2.66 -0.54 30.09
CA ALA A 15 1.71 -1.35 29.32
C ALA A 15 2.38 -2.51 28.57
N SER A 16 1.66 -3.63 28.40
CA SER A 16 2.12 -4.83 27.70
C SER A 16 2.59 -4.49 26.28
N LEU A 17 3.55 -5.25 25.75
CA LEU A 17 4.07 -5.09 24.38
C LEU A 17 2.93 -5.00 23.35
N TRP A 18 1.87 -5.79 23.54
CA TRP A 18 0.66 -5.76 22.71
C TRP A 18 -0.15 -4.47 22.81
N LEU A 19 -0.27 -3.86 23.99
CA LEU A 19 -0.92 -2.56 24.14
C LEU A 19 -0.12 -1.43 23.48
N LYS A 20 1.21 -1.45 23.64
CA LYS A 20 2.11 -0.47 23.01
C LYS A 20 2.12 -0.61 21.49
N LEU A 21 2.15 -1.83 20.98
CA LEU A 21 2.01 -2.11 19.54
C LEU A 21 0.64 -1.66 19.02
N GLY A 22 -0.45 -2.00 19.72
CA GLY A 22 -1.80 -1.56 19.37
C GLY A 22 -1.93 -0.04 19.31
N SER A 23 -1.42 0.67 20.32
CA SER A 23 -1.43 2.14 20.36
C SER A 23 -0.60 2.76 19.23
N ASN A 24 0.61 2.24 18.98
CA ASN A 24 1.44 2.72 17.87
C ASN A 24 0.83 2.41 16.49
N LEU A 25 0.14 1.27 16.34
CA LEU A 25 -0.58 0.93 15.11
C LEU A 25 -1.79 1.84 14.90
N VAL A 26 -2.55 2.15 15.94
CA VAL A 26 -3.69 3.08 15.85
C VAL A 26 -3.20 4.50 15.57
N ALA A 27 -2.19 5.00 16.29
CA ALA A 27 -1.61 6.32 16.04
C ALA A 27 -0.98 6.42 14.64
N GLY A 28 -0.24 5.40 14.22
CA GLY A 28 0.39 5.33 12.90
C GLY A 28 -0.62 5.13 11.77
N GLY A 29 -1.72 4.41 12.03
CA GLY A 29 -2.85 4.22 11.13
C GLY A 29 -3.67 5.49 10.96
N ALA A 30 -3.97 6.20 12.05
CA ALA A 30 -4.65 7.49 12.04
C ALA A 30 -3.82 8.55 11.30
N ALA A 31 -2.54 8.68 11.63
CA ALA A 31 -1.63 9.60 10.92
C ALA A 31 -1.52 9.25 9.42
N GLY A 32 -1.48 7.95 9.10
CA GLY A 32 -1.49 7.45 7.73
C GLY A 32 -2.80 7.77 7.00
N ALA A 33 -3.95 7.59 7.66
CA ALA A 33 -5.26 7.89 7.12
C ALA A 33 -5.42 9.39 6.85
N THR A 34 -5.00 10.27 7.77
CA THR A 34 -5.06 11.73 7.57
C THR A 34 -4.19 12.17 6.39
N SER A 35 -2.99 11.61 6.26
CA SER A 35 -2.11 11.88 5.12
C SER A 35 -2.72 11.37 3.81
N LEU A 36 -3.32 10.17 3.85
CA LEU A 36 -4.01 9.61 2.69
C LEU A 36 -5.23 10.44 2.32
N ILE A 37 -5.97 11.08 3.22
CA ILE A 37 -7.13 11.91 2.81
C ILE A 37 -6.71 12.97 1.78
N VAL A 38 -5.53 13.58 1.95
CA VAL A 38 -5.01 14.59 1.02
C VAL A 38 -4.35 13.96 -0.20
N ILE A 39 -3.60 12.88 -0.02
CA ILE A 39 -2.76 12.26 -1.07
C ILE A 39 -3.58 11.32 -1.97
N TYR A 40 -4.64 10.70 -1.45
CA TYR A 40 -5.39 9.63 -2.10
C TYR A 40 -6.02 10.04 -3.44
N PRO A 41 -6.61 11.24 -3.60
CA PRO A 41 -7.10 11.69 -4.90
C PRO A 41 -6.00 11.77 -5.97
N LEU A 42 -4.78 12.15 -5.57
CA LEU A 42 -3.62 12.24 -6.46
C LEU A 42 -3.09 10.85 -6.81
N ASP A 43 -2.97 9.96 -5.82
CA ASP A 43 -2.62 8.56 -6.02
C ASP A 43 -3.62 7.85 -6.94
N PHE A 44 -4.91 8.12 -6.74
CA PHE A 44 -6.00 7.61 -7.55
C PHE A 44 -5.84 8.08 -9.00
N ALA A 45 -5.70 9.38 -9.23
CA ALA A 45 -5.56 9.94 -10.57
C ALA A 45 -4.29 9.43 -11.26
N ARG A 46 -3.18 9.31 -10.53
CA ARG A 46 -1.93 8.73 -11.04
C ARG A 46 -2.10 7.27 -11.44
N THR A 47 -2.80 6.48 -10.64
CA THR A 47 -3.04 5.06 -10.93
C THR A 47 -3.91 4.90 -12.18
N ARG A 48 -4.98 5.69 -12.30
CA ARG A 48 -5.85 5.72 -13.49
C ARG A 48 -5.09 6.14 -14.74
N LEU A 49 -4.31 7.22 -14.65
CA LEU A 49 -3.52 7.69 -15.77
C LEU A 49 -2.47 6.65 -16.18
N ALA A 50 -1.79 6.01 -15.23
CA ALA A 50 -0.82 4.95 -15.51
C ALA A 50 -1.45 3.76 -16.25
N THR A 51 -2.71 3.41 -15.95
CA THR A 51 -3.43 2.36 -16.70
C THR A 51 -3.90 2.80 -18.07
N ASP A 52 -4.09 4.11 -18.30
CA ASP A 52 -4.57 4.68 -19.56
C ASP A 52 -3.44 4.96 -20.57
N ILE A 53 -2.20 5.14 -20.09
CA ILE A 53 -1.00 5.33 -20.94
C ILE A 53 -0.79 4.16 -21.92
N GLY A 54 -1.26 2.95 -21.57
CA GLY A 54 -1.16 1.76 -22.41
C GLY A 54 -2.18 1.65 -23.56
N ARG A 55 -3.10 2.62 -23.69
CA ARG A 55 -4.10 2.68 -24.78
C ARG A 55 -3.65 3.61 -25.91
N SER A 56 -4.05 3.29 -27.14
CA SER A 56 -3.83 4.15 -28.31
C SER A 56 -4.36 5.57 -28.07
N THR A 57 -3.74 6.58 -28.67
CA THR A 57 -4.07 8.01 -28.44
C THR A 57 -5.57 8.33 -28.63
N GLU A 58 -6.26 7.62 -29.52
CA GLU A 58 -7.71 7.75 -29.77
C GLU A 58 -8.59 7.12 -28.68
N GLN A 59 -8.05 6.21 -27.86
CA GLN A 59 -8.74 5.52 -26.76
C GLN A 59 -8.31 6.00 -25.37
N ARG A 60 -7.48 7.05 -25.28
CA ARG A 60 -7.10 7.66 -24.00
C ARG A 60 -8.31 8.33 -23.36
N GLU A 61 -8.72 7.83 -22.20
CA GLU A 61 -9.80 8.42 -21.42
C GLU A 61 -9.38 9.74 -20.74
N PHE A 62 -8.07 9.93 -20.48
CA PHE A 62 -7.57 11.05 -19.67
C PHE A 62 -6.40 11.79 -20.33
N THR A 63 -6.53 13.13 -20.43
CA THR A 63 -5.46 14.00 -20.96
C THR A 63 -4.46 14.40 -19.86
N GLY A 64 -4.83 14.26 -18.58
CA GLY A 64 -3.97 14.55 -17.44
C GLY A 64 -4.61 14.25 -16.08
N LEU A 65 -3.87 14.46 -15.00
CA LEU A 65 -4.32 14.19 -13.63
C LEU A 65 -5.57 14.99 -13.25
N VAL A 66 -5.60 16.28 -13.60
CA VAL A 66 -6.72 17.18 -13.28
C VAL A 66 -7.97 16.82 -14.10
N ASP A 67 -7.79 16.44 -15.37
CA ASP A 67 -8.86 15.98 -16.25
C ASP A 67 -9.47 14.66 -15.72
N CYS A 68 -8.62 13.72 -15.29
CA CYS A 68 -9.05 12.49 -14.63
C CYS A 68 -9.87 12.76 -13.37
N ALA A 69 -9.36 13.58 -12.45
CA ALA A 69 -10.08 13.92 -11.22
C ALA A 69 -11.44 14.59 -11.51
N LYS A 70 -11.48 15.55 -12.45
CA LYS A 70 -12.72 16.25 -12.84
C LYS A 70 -13.75 15.29 -13.44
N LYS A 71 -13.35 14.42 -14.37
CA LYS A 71 -14.25 13.44 -15.00
C LYS A 71 -14.84 12.47 -13.97
N ILE A 72 -14.02 11.98 -13.04
CA ILE A 72 -14.45 11.05 -12.01
C ILE A 72 -15.38 11.72 -10.99
N VAL A 73 -15.09 12.96 -10.58
CA VAL A 73 -16.00 13.73 -9.72
C VAL A 73 -17.33 14.00 -10.43
N LYS A 74 -17.32 14.24 -11.74
CA LYS A 74 -18.54 14.43 -12.52
C LYS A 74 -19.38 13.15 -12.65
N SER A 75 -18.74 11.97 -12.74
CA SER A 75 -19.43 10.70 -12.93
C SER A 75 -19.88 10.03 -11.63
N ASP A 76 -18.98 9.92 -10.64
CA ASP A 76 -19.16 9.15 -9.40
C ASP A 76 -19.15 10.05 -8.14
N GLY A 77 -18.97 11.35 -8.30
CA GLY A 77 -18.83 12.28 -7.19
C GLY A 77 -17.48 12.17 -6.46
N ILE A 78 -17.36 12.89 -5.35
CA ILE A 78 -16.17 12.89 -4.49
C ILE A 78 -15.94 11.50 -3.89
N ALA A 79 -17.02 10.76 -3.58
CA ALA A 79 -16.94 9.39 -3.07
C ALA A 79 -16.23 8.43 -4.05
N GLY A 80 -16.34 8.68 -5.36
CA GLY A 80 -15.63 7.95 -6.41
C GLY A 80 -14.11 7.98 -6.28
N LEU A 81 -13.56 9.12 -5.83
CA LEU A 81 -12.12 9.30 -5.63
C LEU A 81 -11.58 8.54 -4.42
N TYR A 82 -12.42 8.22 -3.43
CA TYR A 82 -12.05 7.49 -2.21
C TYR A 82 -12.39 5.99 -2.26
N ARG A 83 -12.80 5.46 -3.41
CA ARG A 83 -13.10 4.01 -3.55
C ARG A 83 -11.84 3.18 -3.34
N GLY A 84 -11.88 2.31 -2.31
CA GLY A 84 -10.75 1.48 -1.90
C GLY A 84 -9.93 2.03 -0.73
N PHE A 85 -10.36 3.14 -0.12
CA PHE A 85 -9.66 3.77 1.01
C PHE A 85 -9.53 2.83 2.22
N ILE A 86 -10.60 2.12 2.58
CA ILE A 86 -10.60 1.15 3.69
C ILE A 86 -9.57 0.03 3.46
N SER A 87 -9.51 -0.52 2.24
CA SER A 87 -8.51 -1.54 1.86
C SER A 87 -7.08 -1.01 1.96
N SER A 88 -6.90 0.30 1.75
CA SER A 88 -5.60 0.96 1.83
C SER A 88 -5.12 1.10 3.27
N ILE A 89 -6.02 1.47 4.19
CA ILE A 89 -5.70 1.53 5.63
C ILE A 89 -5.33 0.14 6.14
N GLN A 90 -6.15 -0.87 5.81
CA GLN A 90 -5.88 -2.27 6.20
C GLN A 90 -4.53 -2.75 5.66
N GLY A 91 -4.23 -2.48 4.38
CA GLY A 91 -2.94 -2.81 3.78
C GLY A 91 -1.76 -2.17 4.50
N ILE A 92 -1.84 -0.88 4.86
CA ILE A 92 -0.75 -0.19 5.58
C ILE A 92 -0.52 -0.80 6.97
N ILE A 93 -1.58 -1.12 7.70
CA ILE A 93 -1.49 -1.73 9.04
C ILE A 93 -0.81 -3.10 8.94
N ILE A 94 -1.26 -3.94 7.99
CA ILE A 94 -0.72 -5.28 7.79
C ILE A 94 0.74 -5.22 7.32
N TYR A 95 1.03 -4.35 6.34
CA TYR A 95 2.39 -4.15 5.85
C TYR A 95 3.34 -3.73 6.97
N ARG A 96 2.94 -2.75 7.81
CA ARG A 96 3.77 -2.31 8.94
C ARG A 96 3.93 -3.40 10.00
N ALA A 97 2.86 -4.12 10.34
CA ALA A 97 2.92 -5.21 11.31
C ALA A 97 3.88 -6.32 10.85
N CYS A 98 3.76 -6.76 9.60
CA CYS A 98 4.67 -7.75 9.01
C CYS A 98 6.09 -7.22 8.88
N TYR A 99 6.27 -5.97 8.46
CA TYR A 99 7.59 -5.36 8.31
C TYR A 99 8.33 -5.32 9.64
N PHE A 100 7.72 -4.81 10.70
CA PHE A 100 8.36 -4.77 12.03
C PHE A 100 8.59 -6.17 12.58
N GLY A 101 7.61 -7.08 12.50
CA GLY A 101 7.78 -8.44 13.01
C GLY A 101 8.88 -9.22 12.29
N LEU A 102 8.96 -9.12 10.96
CA LEU A 102 10.01 -9.76 10.17
C LEU A 102 11.36 -9.08 10.36
N TYR A 103 11.38 -7.75 10.44
CA TYR A 103 12.61 -7.01 10.69
C TYR A 103 13.23 -7.40 12.02
N ASP A 104 12.43 -7.42 13.10
CA ASP A 104 12.89 -7.81 14.44
C ASP A 104 13.42 -9.25 14.41
N THR A 105 12.67 -10.18 13.81
CA THR A 105 13.09 -11.59 13.69
C THR A 105 14.41 -11.74 12.92
N ILE A 106 14.54 -11.11 11.75
CA ILE A 106 15.72 -11.29 10.88
C ILE A 106 16.93 -10.56 11.48
N VAL A 107 16.73 -9.40 12.10
CA VAL A 107 17.82 -8.67 12.77
C VAL A 107 18.32 -9.44 13.98
N GLU A 108 17.44 -9.99 14.82
CA GLU A 108 17.84 -10.82 15.96
C GLU A 108 18.53 -12.11 15.53
N SER A 109 18.14 -12.70 14.40
CA SER A 109 18.72 -13.95 13.90
C SER A 109 20.10 -13.78 13.23
N VAL A 110 20.38 -12.62 12.64
CA VAL A 110 21.55 -12.41 11.77
C VAL A 110 22.57 -11.44 12.37
N VAL A 111 22.19 -10.66 13.40
CA VAL A 111 22.97 -9.52 13.86
C VAL A 111 23.26 -9.61 15.36
N GLU A 112 24.36 -10.26 15.73
CA GLU A 112 24.94 -10.13 17.08
C GLU A 112 25.56 -8.74 17.30
N ASP A 113 26.03 -8.08 16.23
CA ASP A 113 26.72 -6.79 16.32
C ASP A 113 26.35 -5.86 15.14
N LYS A 114 25.41 -4.92 15.39
CA LYS A 114 24.80 -4.03 14.37
C LYS A 114 25.79 -3.16 13.58
N LYS A 115 27.04 -3.04 14.04
CA LYS A 115 28.07 -2.17 13.46
C LYS A 115 29.01 -2.85 12.45
N LYS A 116 28.97 -4.18 12.29
CA LYS A 116 29.83 -4.94 11.36
C LYS A 116 29.08 -5.64 10.22
N LEU A 117 27.85 -5.23 9.91
CA LEU A 117 27.10 -5.82 8.81
C LEU A 117 27.67 -5.40 7.46
N ASN A 118 28.08 -6.38 6.67
CA ASN A 118 28.39 -6.18 5.26
C ASN A 118 27.16 -5.60 4.54
N PHE A 119 27.38 -4.55 3.76
CA PHE A 119 26.34 -3.83 3.01
C PHE A 119 25.38 -4.76 2.24
N PHE A 120 25.91 -5.79 1.58
CA PHE A 120 25.12 -6.75 0.82
C PHE A 120 24.19 -7.61 1.70
N VAL A 121 24.60 -7.90 2.93
CA VAL A 121 23.79 -8.66 3.90
C VAL A 121 22.65 -7.79 4.41
N ALA A 122 22.95 -6.53 4.77
CA ALA A 122 21.91 -5.57 5.18
C ALA A 122 20.89 -5.31 4.05
N TRP A 123 21.37 -5.20 2.80
CA TRP A 123 20.51 -5.08 1.63
C TRP A 123 19.64 -6.33 1.43
N GLY A 124 20.22 -7.52 1.50
CA GLY A 124 19.51 -8.79 1.33
C GLY A 124 18.41 -8.97 2.38
N ILE A 125 18.71 -8.69 3.65
CA ILE A 125 17.73 -8.72 4.75
C ILE A 125 16.59 -7.73 4.49
N GLY A 126 16.94 -6.51 4.08
CA GLY A 126 15.96 -5.49 3.73
C GLY A 126 15.03 -5.94 2.60
N GLN A 127 15.58 -6.52 1.52
CA GLN A 127 14.78 -7.03 0.41
C GLN A 127 13.89 -8.19 0.84
N CYS A 128 14.40 -9.17 1.58
CA CYS A 128 13.60 -10.31 2.07
C CYS A 128 12.43 -9.85 2.94
N THR A 129 12.67 -8.88 3.83
CA THR A 129 11.63 -8.29 4.70
C THR A 129 10.56 -7.59 3.87
N VAL A 130 10.98 -6.76 2.90
CA VAL A 130 10.06 -5.97 2.06
C VAL A 130 9.26 -6.87 1.10
N VAL A 131 9.91 -7.87 0.49
CA VAL A 131 9.25 -8.82 -0.41
C VAL A 131 8.22 -9.64 0.35
N THR A 132 8.58 -10.18 1.51
CA THR A 132 7.66 -10.99 2.32
C THR A 132 6.48 -10.16 2.84
N SER A 133 6.75 -8.96 3.35
CA SER A 133 5.69 -8.03 3.79
C SER A 133 4.79 -7.59 2.64
N GLY A 134 5.38 -7.35 1.46
CA GLY A 134 4.67 -7.00 0.24
C GLY A 134 3.80 -8.12 -0.29
N LEU A 135 4.24 -9.38 -0.19
CA LEU A 135 3.44 -10.55 -0.53
C LEU A 135 2.24 -10.72 0.40
N VAL A 136 2.43 -10.55 1.71
CA VAL A 136 1.33 -10.64 2.68
C VAL A 136 0.31 -9.52 2.47
N CYS A 137 0.76 -8.29 2.18
CA CYS A 137 -0.12 -7.15 1.89
C CYS A 137 -0.77 -7.21 0.49
N TYR A 138 -0.25 -8.05 -0.41
CA TYR A 138 -0.61 -8.06 -1.82
C TYR A 138 -2.12 -8.22 -2.11
N PRO A 139 -2.89 -9.06 -1.38
CA PRO A 139 -4.34 -9.16 -1.57
C PRO A 139 -5.09 -7.84 -1.32
N TRP A 140 -4.68 -7.06 -0.31
CA TRP A 140 -5.29 -5.76 0.01
C TRP A 140 -4.95 -4.71 -1.05
N ASP A 141 -3.73 -4.75 -1.59
CA ASP A 141 -3.33 -3.88 -2.69
C ASP A 141 -4.09 -4.19 -3.98
N THR A 142 -4.29 -5.47 -4.29
CA THR A 142 -5.06 -5.89 -5.46
C THR A 142 -6.51 -5.40 -5.37
N VAL A 143 -7.12 -5.49 -4.19
CA VAL A 143 -8.50 -5.05 -3.97
C VAL A 143 -8.61 -3.53 -4.02
N ARG A 144 -7.67 -2.81 -3.41
CA ARG A 144 -7.54 -1.35 -3.55
C ARG A 144 -7.52 -0.95 -5.02
N ARG A 145 -6.62 -1.53 -5.81
CA ARG A 145 -6.47 -1.19 -7.24
C ARG A 145 -7.73 -1.52 -8.04
N ARG A 146 -8.37 -2.67 -7.80
CA ARG A 146 -9.62 -3.05 -8.47
C ARG A 146 -10.76 -2.07 -8.16
N MET A 147 -10.90 -1.69 -6.89
CA MET A 147 -11.89 -0.69 -6.46
C MET A 147 -11.61 0.68 -7.10
N MET A 148 -10.35 1.11 -7.16
CA MET A 148 -9.96 2.36 -7.83
C MET A 148 -10.27 2.32 -9.33
N MET A 149 -10.04 1.18 -9.98
CA MET A 149 -10.27 1.01 -11.43
C MET A 149 -11.75 0.95 -11.81
N GLN A 150 -12.65 0.75 -10.86
CA GLN A 150 -14.09 0.79 -11.11
C GLN A 150 -14.63 2.21 -11.26
N SER A 151 -14.06 3.19 -10.55
CA SER A 151 -14.57 4.57 -10.62
C SER A 151 -14.46 5.12 -12.04
N GLY A 152 -15.53 5.77 -12.52
CA GLY A 152 -15.68 6.27 -13.89
C GLY A 152 -16.31 5.28 -14.87
N ARG A 153 -16.57 4.02 -14.48
CA ARG A 153 -17.34 3.08 -15.31
C ARG A 153 -18.84 3.24 -15.06
N THR A 154 -19.62 3.08 -16.12
CA THR A 154 -21.09 3.00 -16.05
C THR A 154 -21.57 1.78 -15.27
N ASP A 155 -20.76 0.71 -15.26
CA ASP A 155 -21.11 -0.56 -14.65
C ASP A 155 -20.48 -0.68 -13.25
N VAL A 156 -21.31 -0.61 -12.21
CA VAL A 156 -20.88 -0.77 -10.82
C VAL A 156 -20.60 -2.25 -10.51
N LEU A 157 -19.38 -2.69 -10.82
CA LEU A 157 -18.93 -4.08 -10.64
C LEU A 157 -18.86 -4.52 -9.17
N TYR A 158 -18.45 -3.64 -8.26
CA TYR A 158 -18.33 -3.91 -6.82
C TYR A 158 -19.07 -2.86 -6.01
N LYS A 159 -19.93 -3.30 -5.08
CA LYS A 159 -20.67 -2.38 -4.19
C LYS A 159 -19.80 -1.93 -3.00
N ASN A 160 -18.97 -2.84 -2.49
CA ASN A 160 -18.15 -2.64 -1.30
C ASN A 160 -16.80 -3.36 -1.45
N THR A 161 -15.81 -2.99 -0.63
CA THR A 161 -14.52 -3.69 -0.56
C THR A 161 -14.68 -5.19 -0.29
N PHE A 162 -15.63 -5.58 0.58
CA PHE A 162 -15.94 -6.98 0.86
C PHE A 162 -16.61 -7.70 -0.32
N ASP A 163 -17.47 -7.01 -1.08
CA ASP A 163 -18.09 -7.55 -2.30
C ASP A 163 -17.02 -7.77 -3.38
N CYS A 164 -16.06 -6.85 -3.51
CA CYS A 164 -14.88 -7.03 -4.36
C CYS A 164 -14.07 -8.25 -3.95
N TRP A 165 -13.78 -8.42 -2.66
CA TRP A 165 -13.07 -9.58 -2.14
C TRP A 165 -13.77 -10.89 -2.50
N LYS A 166 -15.07 -10.98 -2.23
CA LYS A 166 -15.88 -12.17 -2.51
C LYS A 166 -15.96 -12.46 -4.00
N LYS A 167 -16.22 -11.46 -4.84
CA LYS A 167 -16.32 -11.65 -6.30
C LYS A 167 -14.99 -12.04 -6.92
N VAL A 168 -13.88 -11.43 -6.51
CA VAL A 168 -12.54 -11.82 -7.00
C VAL A 168 -12.24 -13.27 -6.60
N TYR A 169 -12.54 -13.65 -5.36
CA TYR A 169 -12.35 -15.02 -4.91
C TYR A 169 -13.19 -16.04 -5.70
N VAL A 170 -14.48 -15.76 -5.92
CA VAL A 170 -15.42 -16.69 -6.56
C VAL A 170 -15.31 -16.71 -8.08
N GLN A 171 -15.14 -15.55 -8.74
CA GLN A 171 -15.20 -15.43 -10.20
C GLN A 171 -13.84 -15.64 -10.88
N GLU A 172 -12.72 -15.37 -10.20
CA GLU A 172 -11.38 -15.42 -10.82
C GLU A 172 -10.50 -16.59 -10.36
N GLY A 173 -11.06 -17.56 -9.63
CA GLY A 173 -10.35 -18.78 -9.27
C GLY A 173 -9.53 -18.71 -7.97
N GLY A 174 -10.04 -18.02 -6.96
CA GLY A 174 -9.54 -18.06 -5.58
C GLY A 174 -8.28 -17.23 -5.32
N PHE A 175 -7.43 -17.69 -4.39
CA PHE A 175 -6.26 -16.95 -3.91
C PHE A 175 -5.26 -16.57 -5.01
N LYS A 176 -5.13 -17.36 -6.08
CA LYS A 176 -4.21 -17.06 -7.19
C LYS A 176 -4.54 -15.75 -7.92
N ALA A 177 -5.82 -15.35 -7.96
CA ALA A 177 -6.25 -14.10 -8.58
C ALA A 177 -5.70 -12.86 -7.87
N PHE A 178 -5.49 -12.95 -6.56
CA PHE A 178 -4.96 -11.84 -5.75
C PHE A 178 -3.47 -11.62 -5.99
N TYR A 179 -2.71 -12.69 -6.27
CA TYR A 179 -1.26 -12.65 -6.51
C TYR A 179 -0.87 -12.45 -7.98
N LYS A 180 -1.84 -12.26 -8.87
CA LYS A 180 -1.58 -11.99 -10.28
C LYS A 180 -0.80 -10.65 -10.41
N GLY A 181 0.46 -10.74 -10.83
CA GLY A 181 1.39 -9.60 -10.91
C GLY A 181 2.34 -9.41 -9.72
N ALA A 182 2.28 -10.27 -8.69
CA ALA A 182 3.15 -10.16 -7.51
C ALA A 182 4.65 -10.16 -7.88
N LEU A 183 5.04 -11.02 -8.83
CA LEU A 183 6.40 -11.04 -9.39
C LEU A 183 6.82 -9.68 -9.97
N SER A 184 5.96 -9.04 -10.78
CA SER A 184 6.25 -7.74 -11.37
C SER A 184 6.44 -6.66 -10.30
N ASN A 185 5.66 -6.70 -9.22
CA ASN A 185 5.81 -5.76 -8.11
C ASN A 185 7.11 -6.00 -7.31
N VAL A 186 7.52 -7.26 -7.12
CA VAL A 186 8.79 -7.62 -6.48
C VAL A 186 9.99 -7.14 -7.32
N PHE A 187 9.99 -7.39 -8.63
CA PHE A 187 11.06 -6.92 -9.52
C PHE A 187 11.16 -5.39 -9.55
N ARG A 188 10.03 -4.69 -9.57
CA ARG A 188 10.00 -3.22 -9.49
C ARG A 188 10.57 -2.71 -8.15
N GLY A 189 10.21 -3.36 -7.05
CA GLY A 189 10.73 -3.02 -5.71
C GLY A 189 12.24 -3.18 -5.62
N MET A 190 12.76 -4.32 -6.11
CA MET A 190 14.19 -4.62 -6.11
C MET A 190 15.00 -3.61 -6.95
N GLY A 191 14.50 -3.23 -8.12
CA GLY A 191 15.14 -2.22 -8.97
C GLY A 191 15.19 -0.84 -8.32
N SER A 192 14.10 -0.41 -7.66
CA SER A 192 14.05 0.90 -7.00
C SER A 192 15.02 1.02 -5.81
N ALA A 193 15.20 -0.06 -5.06
CA ALA A 193 16.12 -0.10 -3.93
C ALA A 193 17.59 -0.01 -4.37
N LEU A 194 17.96 -0.67 -5.49
CA LEU A 194 19.31 -0.61 -6.03
C LEU A 194 19.68 0.81 -6.50
N VAL A 195 18.76 1.51 -7.16
CA VAL A 195 18.99 2.88 -7.64
C VAL A 195 19.19 3.85 -6.47
N LEU A 196 18.36 3.77 -5.43
CA LEU A 196 18.50 4.62 -4.25
C LEU A 196 19.86 4.42 -3.57
N LEU A 197 20.36 3.18 -3.54
CA LEU A 197 21.64 2.83 -2.93
C LEU A 197 22.84 3.26 -3.78
N SER A 198 22.71 3.28 -5.11
CA SER A 198 23.75 3.84 -5.97
C SER A 198 23.91 5.35 -5.80
N ILE A 199 22.82 6.08 -5.56
CA ILE A 199 22.83 7.55 -5.37
C ILE A 199 23.46 7.94 -4.03
N LEU A 200 23.22 7.15 -2.97
CA LEU A 200 23.83 7.37 -1.66
C LEU A 200 25.36 7.17 -1.62
N ARG A 201 25.95 6.66 -2.70
CA ARG A 201 27.38 6.37 -2.84
C ARG A 201 28.14 7.44 -3.64
N SER A 202 27.47 8.31 -4.42
CA SER A 202 28.10 9.39 -5.19
C SER A 202 28.14 10.69 -4.40
#